data_AF-A0A136P4U9-F1
#
_entry.id   AF-A0A136P4U9-F1
#
_cell.length_a   1.000
_cell.length_b   1.000
_cell.length_c   1.000
_cell.angle_alpha   90.00
_cell.angle_beta   90.00
_cell.angle_gamma   90.00
#
_symmetry.space_group_name_H-M   'P 1'
#
loop_
_entity.id
_entity.type
_entity.pdbx_description
1 polymer ?
#
loop_
_entity_poly.entity_id
_entity_poly.type
_entity_poly.pdbx_seq_one_letter_code
_entity_poly.pdbx_strand_id
1 'polypeptide(L)'
;MNNLKSSLFLLVLLVTVNSVTVCQSNRKMYGVTIDAVNNINNIVTAISNHRYRMTTRIVFDEWMPATNYSVAVNKLDSVCVIMGELLDSYYVNDYTVAQYKARTDEYMGLLGGKVDIWEIGNEVNGEWLGNKDSVLAKINYAYNKARALNYRTALTLYYNKNCWENPQNEMFRWVNANISNDMKQNLDYVLVSYYEDDCNNLQPNWQVVFDSLHVIFPNSNLGIGECGTTNTVRKEEYINRYYRMNITTPRYIGGYFWWYYRQDCVPWTTKPLWGVLEYAIRASVLMNDNYNNELIRDGDY
;
A
#
# COMPACT_ATOMS: atom_id res chain seq x y z
N MET A 1 -39.36 61.43 39.07
CA MET A 1 -38.63 61.82 37.83
C MET A 1 -37.24 61.24 37.90
N ASN A 2 -36.75 60.74 36.77
CA ASN A 2 -35.43 60.21 36.44
C ASN A 2 -35.35 58.69 36.22
N ASN A 3 -35.25 58.40 34.93
CA ASN A 3 -35.31 57.13 34.22
C ASN A 3 -34.08 56.26 34.49
N LEU A 4 -34.31 54.99 34.86
CA LEU A 4 -33.31 53.94 34.72
C LEU A 4 -33.36 53.43 33.27
N LYS A 5 -32.41 53.85 32.44
CA LYS A 5 -32.20 53.24 31.11
C LYS A 5 -31.46 51.93 31.31
N SER A 6 -32.14 50.83 30.98
CA SER A 6 -31.55 49.50 30.83
C SER A 6 -30.63 49.49 29.62
N SER A 7 -29.32 49.28 29.83
CA SER A 7 -28.36 49.02 28.76
C SER A 7 -28.08 47.53 28.73
N LEU A 8 -28.75 46.85 27.80
CA LEU A 8 -28.51 45.45 27.44
C LEU A 8 -27.19 45.39 26.65
N PHE A 9 -26.12 44.90 27.26
CA PHE A 9 -24.88 44.59 26.56
C PHE A 9 -25.04 43.28 25.79
N LEU A 10 -25.24 43.37 24.47
CA LEU A 10 -25.23 42.21 23.58
C LEU A 10 -23.77 41.86 23.26
N LEU A 11 -23.22 40.85 23.93
CA LEU A 11 -21.90 40.32 23.63
C LEU A 11 -22.00 39.42 22.39
N VAL A 12 -21.69 39.95 21.22
CA VAL A 12 -21.57 39.15 19.99
C VAL A 12 -20.21 38.45 20.03
N LEU A 13 -20.22 37.16 20.38
CA LEU A 13 -19.04 36.30 20.29
C LEU A 13 -18.80 35.96 18.81
N LEU A 14 -17.88 36.67 18.15
CA LEU A 14 -17.36 36.25 16.84
C LEU A 14 -16.50 35.01 17.04
N VAL A 15 -17.07 33.83 16.80
CA VAL A 15 -16.30 32.59 16.66
C VAL A 15 -15.67 32.61 15.27
N THR A 16 -14.44 33.09 15.17
CA THR A 16 -13.63 32.89 13.97
C THR A 16 -13.24 31.42 13.91
N VAL A 17 -13.94 30.66 13.07
CA VAL A 17 -13.50 29.31 12.70
C VAL A 17 -12.27 29.50 11.81
N ASN A 18 -11.08 29.45 12.41
CA ASN A 18 -9.86 29.32 11.64
C ASN A 18 -9.87 27.90 11.08
N SER A 19 -10.28 27.76 9.82
CA SER A 19 -10.00 26.56 9.04
C SER A 19 -8.48 26.51 8.87
N VAL A 20 -7.80 25.84 9.79
CA VAL A 20 -6.43 25.41 9.56
C VAL A 20 -6.54 24.35 8.47
N THR A 21 -6.34 24.75 7.22
CA THR A 21 -6.05 23.80 6.16
C THR A 21 -4.71 23.18 6.52
N VAL A 22 -4.73 22.07 7.25
CA VAL A 22 -3.55 21.22 7.40
C VAL A 22 -3.22 20.78 5.98
N CYS A 23 -2.20 21.38 5.40
CA CYS A 23 -1.59 20.87 4.18
C CYS A 23 -0.98 19.52 4.58
N GLN A 24 -1.76 18.45 4.48
CA GLN A 24 -1.27 17.10 4.70
C GLN A 24 -0.33 16.80 3.54
N SER A 25 0.94 17.12 3.72
CA SER A 25 2.04 16.61 2.91
C SER A 25 1.98 15.09 3.01
N ASN A 26 1.28 14.44 2.08
CA ASN A 26 1.30 12.98 1.99
C ASN A 26 2.70 12.60 1.56
N ARG A 27 3.46 12.08 2.52
CA ARG A 27 4.78 11.56 2.27
C ARG A 27 4.67 10.45 1.24
N LYS A 28 5.31 10.63 0.09
CA LYS A 28 5.33 9.62 -0.97
C LYS A 28 5.95 8.33 -0.45
N MET A 29 5.37 7.21 -0.88
CA MET A 29 5.84 5.86 -0.68
C MET A 29 6.39 5.32 -2.00
N TYR A 30 7.62 4.81 -1.96
CA TYR A 30 8.26 4.14 -3.10
C TYR A 30 8.35 2.65 -2.79
N GLY A 31 7.35 1.90 -3.24
CA GLY A 31 7.26 0.46 -3.01
C GLY A 31 8.08 -0.35 -4.00
N VAL A 32 8.57 -1.51 -3.57
CA VAL A 32 9.14 -2.58 -4.41
C VAL A 32 8.80 -3.94 -3.80
N THR A 33 8.61 -4.98 -4.62
CA THR A 33 8.31 -6.34 -4.11
C THR A 33 9.50 -7.27 -4.26
N ILE A 34 9.76 -8.06 -3.22
CA ILE A 34 10.63 -9.24 -3.30
C ILE A 34 9.77 -10.49 -3.10
N ASP A 35 9.79 -11.36 -4.11
CA ASP A 35 9.04 -12.62 -4.18
C ASP A 35 9.84 -13.81 -3.61
N ALA A 36 11.04 -13.55 -3.09
CA ALA A 36 11.87 -14.52 -2.39
C ALA A 36 12.96 -13.79 -1.59
N VAL A 37 13.44 -14.44 -0.53
CA VAL A 37 14.49 -13.89 0.35
C VAL A 37 15.88 -14.49 0.12
N ASN A 38 16.05 -15.33 -0.89
CA ASN A 38 17.37 -15.80 -1.28
C ASN A 38 18.23 -14.64 -1.82
N ASN A 39 19.54 -14.70 -1.58
CA ASN A 39 20.49 -13.62 -1.88
C ASN A 39 20.22 -12.31 -1.14
N ILE A 40 19.72 -12.40 0.10
CA ILE A 40 19.35 -11.24 0.93
C ILE A 40 20.39 -10.12 1.01
N ASN A 41 21.70 -10.43 1.02
CA ASN A 41 22.74 -9.39 1.08
C ASN A 41 22.73 -8.48 -0.15
N ASN A 42 22.49 -9.04 -1.34
CA ASN A 42 22.39 -8.26 -2.57
C ASN A 42 21.09 -7.46 -2.60
N ILE A 43 20.00 -8.02 -2.09
CA ILE A 43 18.70 -7.34 -1.97
C ILE A 43 18.85 -6.12 -1.05
N VAL A 44 19.39 -6.30 0.16
CA VAL A 44 19.64 -5.21 1.13
C VAL A 44 20.54 -4.14 0.53
N THR A 45 21.62 -4.54 -0.15
CA THR A 45 22.53 -3.60 -0.80
C THR A 45 21.79 -2.79 -1.88
N ALA A 46 21.04 -3.44 -2.78
CA ALA A 46 20.28 -2.75 -3.82
C ALA A 46 19.26 -1.77 -3.26
N ILE A 47 18.50 -2.17 -2.24
CA ILE A 47 17.51 -1.32 -1.56
C ILE A 47 18.19 -0.11 -0.89
N SER A 48 19.29 -0.33 -0.16
CA SER A 48 20.01 0.73 0.55
C SER A 48 20.69 1.76 -0.35
N ASN A 49 20.87 1.45 -1.65
CA ASN A 49 21.48 2.36 -2.60
C ASN A 49 20.47 3.34 -3.25
N HIS A 50 19.17 3.16 -3.03
CA HIS A 50 18.18 4.13 -3.48
C HIS A 50 18.32 5.45 -2.72
N ARG A 51 18.09 6.58 -3.40
CA ARG A 51 18.21 7.91 -2.78
C ARG A 51 17.23 8.12 -1.63
N TYR A 52 16.05 7.52 -1.73
CA TYR A 52 14.98 7.62 -0.74
C TYR A 52 14.77 6.29 -0.04
N ARG A 53 14.28 6.34 1.20
CA ARG A 53 13.94 5.14 1.96
C ARG A 53 12.75 4.44 1.28
N MET A 54 12.98 3.23 0.79
CA MET A 54 11.99 2.42 0.09
C MET A 54 11.03 1.74 1.06
N THR A 55 9.86 1.33 0.58
CA THR A 55 9.01 0.33 1.22
C THR A 55 9.19 -0.99 0.48
N THR A 56 9.67 -2.02 1.15
CA THR A 56 9.86 -3.34 0.56
C THR A 56 8.74 -4.26 1.00
N ARG A 57 7.91 -4.66 0.03
CA ARG A 57 6.90 -5.70 0.19
C ARG A 57 7.58 -7.07 0.07
N ILE A 58 7.47 -7.88 1.10
CA ILE A 58 7.98 -9.25 1.13
C ILE A 58 6.80 -10.19 0.94
N VAL A 59 6.82 -10.96 -0.14
CA VAL A 59 5.89 -12.08 -0.33
C VAL A 59 6.29 -13.17 0.65
N PHE A 60 5.39 -13.54 1.56
CA PHE A 60 5.58 -14.75 2.35
C PHE A 60 4.97 -15.92 1.60
N ASP A 61 5.83 -16.82 1.14
CA ASP A 61 5.47 -17.98 0.33
C ASP A 61 4.56 -18.93 1.11
N GLU A 62 3.67 -19.57 0.37
CA GLU A 62 2.79 -20.61 0.84
C GLU A 62 3.58 -21.76 1.51
N TRP A 63 3.05 -22.27 2.61
CA TRP A 63 3.53 -23.42 3.37
C TRP A 63 4.89 -23.21 4.04
N MET A 64 5.44 -22.00 3.94
CA MET A 64 6.64 -21.61 4.65
C MET A 64 6.30 -21.08 6.06
N PRO A 65 7.05 -21.47 7.09
CA PRO A 65 6.91 -20.89 8.43
C PRO A 65 7.55 -19.49 8.47
N ALA A 66 7.13 -18.67 9.43
CA ALA A 66 7.63 -17.31 9.59
C ALA A 66 9.14 -17.24 9.87
N THR A 67 9.71 -18.31 10.46
CA THR A 67 11.15 -18.42 10.75
C THR A 67 12.02 -18.35 9.50
N ASN A 68 11.51 -18.77 8.33
CA ASN A 68 12.22 -18.67 7.06
C ASN A 68 12.55 -17.22 6.66
N TYR A 69 11.78 -16.25 7.15
CA TYR A 69 11.92 -14.83 6.81
C TYR A 69 12.67 -14.03 7.89
N SER A 70 12.93 -14.61 9.06
CA SER A 70 13.53 -13.90 10.20
C SER A 70 14.88 -13.25 9.86
N VAL A 71 15.76 -13.95 9.15
CA VAL A 71 17.06 -13.40 8.73
C VAL A 71 16.89 -12.23 7.76
N ALA A 72 15.92 -12.34 6.85
CA ALA A 72 15.67 -11.32 5.84
C ALA A 72 15.08 -10.05 6.43
N VAL A 73 14.01 -10.20 7.22
CA VAL A 73 13.37 -9.12 7.97
C VAL A 73 14.41 -8.39 8.84
N ASN A 74 15.24 -9.13 9.57
CA ASN A 74 16.27 -8.53 10.42
C ASN A 74 17.28 -7.65 9.67
N LYS A 75 17.63 -8.01 8.43
CA LYS A 75 18.58 -7.22 7.64
C LYS A 75 17.92 -6.02 6.97
N LEU A 76 16.68 -6.18 6.51
CA LEU A 76 15.92 -5.14 5.80
C LEU A 76 15.43 -4.03 6.74
N ASP A 77 15.12 -4.36 7.98
CA ASP A 77 14.59 -3.46 9.03
C ASP A 77 15.42 -2.18 9.19
N SER A 78 16.74 -2.26 8.98
CA SER A 78 17.65 -1.11 9.08
C SER A 78 17.69 -0.19 7.84
N VAL A 79 17.17 -0.61 6.69
CA VAL A 79 17.36 0.09 5.40
C VAL A 79 16.07 0.47 4.67
N CYS A 80 14.92 -0.12 5.03
CA CYS A 80 13.64 0.17 4.40
C CYS A 80 12.49 0.17 5.40
N VAL A 81 11.29 0.48 4.93
CA VAL A 81 10.02 0.14 5.59
C VAL A 81 9.62 -1.26 5.11
N ILE A 82 9.22 -2.17 5.99
CA ILE A 82 8.86 -3.54 5.61
C ILE A 82 7.34 -3.70 5.55
N MET A 83 6.82 -4.06 4.39
CA MET A 83 5.45 -4.56 4.24
C MET A 83 5.48 -6.08 4.10
N GLY A 84 4.79 -6.80 4.98
CA GLY A 84 4.67 -8.26 4.90
C GLY A 84 3.35 -8.67 4.25
N GLU A 85 3.41 -9.35 3.11
CA GLU A 85 2.24 -10.00 2.51
C GLU A 85 2.00 -11.33 3.20
N LEU A 86 0.87 -11.45 3.93
CA LEU A 86 0.58 -12.68 4.66
C LEU A 86 0.51 -13.90 3.74
N LEU A 87 -0.15 -13.79 2.60
CA LEU A 87 -0.25 -14.87 1.62
C LEU A 87 -0.67 -14.28 0.27
N ASP A 88 0.04 -14.69 -0.77
CA ASP A 88 -0.29 -14.37 -2.16
C ASP A 88 -1.70 -14.85 -2.53
N SER A 89 -2.42 -14.02 -3.29
CA SER A 89 -3.82 -14.23 -3.65
C SER A 89 -4.02 -15.58 -4.37
N TYR A 90 -3.03 -16.02 -5.16
CA TYR A 90 -3.04 -17.26 -5.90
C TYR A 90 -3.24 -18.49 -4.99
N TYR A 91 -2.64 -18.47 -3.79
CA TYR A 91 -2.66 -19.59 -2.84
C TYR A 91 -3.74 -19.46 -1.77
N VAL A 92 -4.53 -18.38 -1.75
CA VAL A 92 -5.55 -18.19 -0.71
C VAL A 92 -6.54 -19.35 -0.70
N ASN A 93 -6.93 -19.89 -1.85
CA ASN A 93 -7.89 -21.00 -1.92
C ASN A 93 -7.33 -22.32 -1.35
N ASP A 94 -6.01 -22.48 -1.35
CA ASP A 94 -5.33 -23.70 -0.84
C ASP A 94 -5.32 -23.76 0.70
N TYR A 95 -5.61 -22.63 1.36
CA TYR A 95 -5.68 -22.52 2.81
C TYR A 95 -7.11 -22.63 3.31
N THR A 96 -7.36 -23.50 4.28
CA THR A 96 -8.56 -23.37 5.11
C THR A 96 -8.53 -22.08 5.93
N VAL A 97 -9.70 -21.63 6.40
CA VAL A 97 -9.76 -20.49 7.33
C VAL A 97 -8.88 -20.72 8.55
N ALA A 98 -8.88 -21.93 9.13
CA ALA A 98 -8.07 -22.24 10.30
C ALA A 98 -6.55 -22.14 10.03
N GLN A 99 -6.08 -22.63 8.88
CA GLN A 99 -4.67 -22.53 8.50
C GLN A 99 -4.24 -21.08 8.28
N TYR A 100 -5.07 -20.27 7.61
CA TYR A 100 -4.77 -18.85 7.41
C TYR A 100 -4.69 -18.08 8.73
N LYS A 101 -5.58 -18.40 9.69
CA LYS A 101 -5.54 -17.82 11.05
C LYS A 101 -4.26 -18.20 11.78
N ALA A 102 -3.88 -19.48 11.75
CA ALA A 102 -2.64 -19.96 12.36
C ALA A 102 -1.41 -19.27 11.74
N ARG A 103 -1.38 -19.12 10.41
CA ARG A 103 -0.34 -18.38 9.70
C ARG A 103 -0.29 -16.91 10.12
N THR A 104 -1.45 -16.24 10.20
CA THR A 104 -1.54 -14.87 10.69
C THR A 104 -0.91 -14.72 12.08
N ASP A 105 -1.30 -15.60 13.02
CA ASP A 105 -0.79 -15.58 14.39
C ASP A 105 0.72 -15.82 14.45
N GLU A 106 1.22 -16.79 13.70
CA GLU A 106 2.65 -17.12 13.63
C GLU A 106 3.47 -15.93 13.11
N TYR A 107 3.10 -15.39 11.95
CA TYR A 107 3.86 -14.33 11.29
C TYR A 107 3.83 -13.03 12.08
N MET A 108 2.66 -12.59 12.54
CA MET A 108 2.54 -11.37 13.34
C MET A 108 3.22 -11.51 14.72
N GLY A 109 3.17 -12.70 15.32
CA GLY A 109 3.82 -12.98 16.59
C GLY A 109 5.35 -12.99 16.48
N LEU A 110 5.91 -13.59 15.43
CA LEU A 110 7.36 -13.74 15.28
C LEU A 110 8.03 -12.52 14.66
N LEU A 111 7.44 -11.94 13.61
CA LEU A 111 8.05 -10.90 12.78
C LEU A 111 7.53 -9.49 13.09
N GLY A 112 6.44 -9.37 13.85
CA GLY A 112 5.73 -8.10 14.04
C GLY A 112 6.52 -6.99 14.75
N GLY A 113 7.61 -7.33 15.46
CA GLY A 113 8.52 -6.32 16.01
C GLY A 113 9.34 -5.57 14.96
N LYS A 114 9.29 -5.98 13.69
CA LYS A 114 10.10 -5.44 12.58
C LYS A 114 9.34 -5.26 11.26
N VAL A 115 8.19 -5.93 11.11
CA VAL A 115 7.30 -5.69 9.98
C VAL A 115 6.46 -4.45 10.27
N ASP A 116 6.64 -3.41 9.47
CA ASP A 116 6.01 -2.09 9.64
C ASP A 116 4.53 -2.05 9.25
N ILE A 117 4.18 -2.82 8.21
CA ILE A 117 2.84 -2.84 7.58
C ILE A 117 2.49 -4.30 7.27
N TRP A 118 1.30 -4.74 7.66
CA TRP A 118 0.79 -6.07 7.35
C TRP A 118 -0.26 -6.00 6.26
N GLU A 119 0.02 -6.63 5.11
CA GLU A 119 -1.00 -6.84 4.10
C GLU A 119 -1.90 -8.00 4.53
N ILE A 120 -3.10 -7.64 4.96
CA ILE A 120 -4.06 -8.57 5.56
C ILE A 120 -4.87 -9.37 4.53
N GLY A 121 -4.67 -9.06 3.25
CA GLY A 121 -5.30 -9.71 2.12
C GLY A 121 -4.80 -9.10 0.81
N ASN A 122 -4.32 -9.96 -0.08
CA ASN A 122 -3.91 -9.58 -1.42
C ASN A 122 -5.03 -9.88 -2.43
N GLU A 123 -5.24 -8.95 -3.37
CA GLU A 123 -6.20 -9.04 -4.48
C GLU A 123 -7.56 -9.66 -4.10
N VAL A 124 -8.14 -9.19 -2.99
CA VAL A 124 -9.21 -9.91 -2.27
C VAL A 124 -10.52 -10.07 -3.03
N ASN A 125 -10.68 -9.35 -4.14
CA ASN A 125 -11.79 -9.47 -5.07
C ASN A 125 -11.52 -10.41 -6.26
N GLY A 126 -10.37 -11.10 -6.31
CA GLY A 126 -10.05 -12.08 -7.33
C GLY A 126 -11.00 -13.28 -7.35
N GLU A 127 -11.23 -13.84 -8.53
CA GLU A 127 -12.18 -14.94 -8.73
C GLU A 127 -11.58 -16.31 -8.35
N TRP A 128 -10.25 -16.39 -8.26
CA TRP A 128 -9.50 -17.60 -7.92
C TRP A 128 -9.38 -17.87 -6.42
N LEU A 129 -9.72 -16.90 -5.55
CA LEU A 129 -9.56 -17.03 -4.09
C LEU A 129 -10.50 -18.08 -3.45
N GLY A 130 -11.44 -18.63 -4.23
CA GLY A 130 -12.38 -19.65 -3.80
C GLY A 130 -13.65 -19.08 -3.18
N ASN A 131 -14.17 -19.77 -2.15
CA ASN A 131 -15.42 -19.36 -1.51
C ASN A 131 -15.27 -17.98 -0.82
N LYS A 132 -16.11 -17.02 -1.24
CA LYS A 132 -16.11 -15.64 -0.74
C LYS A 132 -16.19 -15.53 0.79
N ASP A 133 -17.02 -16.31 1.46
CA ASP A 133 -17.18 -16.21 2.92
C ASP A 133 -15.93 -16.71 3.66
N SER A 134 -15.22 -17.70 3.08
CA SER A 134 -13.90 -18.13 3.54
C SER A 134 -12.87 -17.00 3.39
N VAL A 135 -12.83 -16.32 2.24
CA VAL A 135 -11.95 -15.15 2.02
C VAL A 135 -12.24 -14.06 3.05
N LEU A 136 -13.50 -13.71 3.25
CA LEU A 136 -13.91 -12.71 4.23
C LEU A 136 -13.52 -13.11 5.65
N ALA A 137 -13.69 -14.38 6.04
CA ALA A 137 -13.28 -14.87 7.35
C ALA A 137 -11.76 -14.77 7.58
N LYS A 138 -10.96 -14.98 6.55
CA LYS A 138 -9.48 -14.86 6.58
C LYS A 138 -9.04 -13.42 6.78
N ILE A 139 -9.49 -12.51 5.90
CA ILE A 139 -9.07 -11.10 5.95
C ILE A 139 -9.59 -10.38 7.20
N ASN A 140 -10.81 -10.68 7.65
CA ASN A 140 -11.33 -10.11 8.90
C ASN A 140 -10.52 -10.57 10.12
N TYR A 141 -10.04 -11.82 10.13
CA TYR A 141 -9.19 -12.28 11.22
C TYR A 141 -7.83 -11.59 11.22
N ALA A 142 -7.17 -11.51 10.06
CA ALA A 142 -5.89 -10.81 9.93
C ALA A 142 -5.99 -9.34 10.33
N TYR A 143 -7.03 -8.65 9.86
CA TYR A 143 -7.34 -7.29 10.28
C TYR A 143 -7.50 -7.17 11.81
N ASN A 144 -8.38 -7.96 12.41
CA ASN A 144 -8.64 -7.89 13.86
C ASN A 144 -7.40 -8.23 14.68
N LYS A 145 -6.60 -9.20 14.23
CA LYS A 145 -5.35 -9.58 14.89
C LYS A 145 -4.32 -8.45 14.84
N ALA A 146 -4.11 -7.85 13.68
CA ALA A 146 -3.19 -6.72 13.51
C ALA A 146 -3.62 -5.53 14.40
N ARG A 147 -4.93 -5.20 14.40
CA ARG A 147 -5.49 -4.15 15.25
C ARG A 147 -5.29 -4.41 16.74
N ALA A 148 -5.50 -5.65 17.19
CA ALA A 148 -5.28 -6.03 18.59
C ALA A 148 -3.80 -5.92 19.01
N LEU A 149 -2.88 -6.01 18.06
CA LEU A 149 -1.44 -5.85 18.26
C LEU A 149 -0.93 -4.43 17.98
N ASN A 150 -1.83 -3.48 17.67
CA ASN A 150 -1.50 -2.12 17.21
C ASN A 150 -0.59 -2.06 15.98
N TYR A 151 -0.71 -3.03 15.08
CA TYR A 151 0.01 -3.05 13.81
C TYR A 151 -0.75 -2.32 12.72
N ARG A 152 0.00 -1.69 11.80
CA ARG A 152 -0.57 -1.05 10.60
C ARG A 152 -1.02 -2.10 9.59
N THR A 153 -2.12 -1.81 8.91
CA THR A 153 -2.81 -2.73 8.00
C THR A 153 -2.88 -2.19 6.58
N ALA A 154 -2.64 -3.07 5.61
CA ALA A 154 -2.86 -2.83 4.20
C ALA A 154 -3.83 -3.86 3.63
N LEU A 155 -4.74 -3.43 2.76
CA LEU A 155 -5.59 -4.31 1.95
C LEU A 155 -5.33 -4.00 0.48
N THR A 156 -4.96 -5.01 -0.31
CA THR A 156 -4.73 -4.85 -1.75
C THR A 156 -5.93 -5.35 -2.54
N LEU A 157 -6.42 -4.50 -3.45
CA LEU A 157 -7.56 -4.74 -4.34
C LEU A 157 -7.05 -4.98 -5.76
N TYR A 158 -7.67 -5.90 -6.49
CA TYR A 158 -7.35 -6.16 -7.89
C TYR A 158 -8.23 -5.30 -8.80
N TYR A 159 -7.61 -4.38 -9.57
CA TYR A 159 -8.35 -3.58 -10.54
C TYR A 159 -8.60 -4.38 -11.82
N ASN A 160 -9.85 -4.74 -12.06
CA ASN A 160 -10.25 -5.68 -13.12
C ASN A 160 -11.36 -5.13 -14.03
N LYS A 161 -11.36 -3.81 -14.29
CA LYS A 161 -12.40 -3.18 -15.11
C LYS A 161 -12.42 -3.78 -16.52
N ASN A 162 -13.57 -4.35 -16.89
CA ASN A 162 -13.81 -5.00 -18.19
C ASN A 162 -12.97 -6.27 -18.45
N CYS A 163 -12.41 -6.89 -17.42
CA CYS A 163 -11.69 -8.17 -17.51
C CYS A 163 -12.02 -9.11 -16.34
N TRP A 164 -13.18 -8.93 -15.72
CA TRP A 164 -13.79 -9.90 -14.79
C TRP A 164 -14.58 -10.95 -15.57
N GLU A 165 -14.69 -12.18 -15.05
CA GLU A 165 -15.64 -13.19 -15.55
C GLU A 165 -16.97 -13.08 -14.79
N ASN A 166 -16.90 -12.80 -13.49
CA ASN A 166 -18.03 -12.54 -12.62
C ASN A 166 -18.13 -11.04 -12.28
N PRO A 167 -19.22 -10.34 -12.66
CA PRO A 167 -19.36 -8.91 -12.39
C PRO A 167 -19.43 -8.57 -10.90
N GLN A 168 -19.68 -9.55 -10.01
CA GLN A 168 -19.63 -9.34 -8.55
C GLN A 168 -18.20 -9.20 -8.01
N ASN A 169 -17.20 -9.59 -8.79
CA ASN A 169 -15.77 -9.48 -8.47
C ASN A 169 -15.15 -8.20 -9.04
N GLU A 170 -15.90 -7.39 -9.78
CA GLU A 170 -15.47 -6.05 -10.16
C GLU A 170 -15.08 -5.25 -8.90
N MET A 171 -13.88 -4.68 -8.90
CA MET A 171 -13.24 -4.09 -7.73
C MET A 171 -14.18 -3.20 -6.89
N PHE A 172 -14.85 -2.23 -7.52
CA PHE A 172 -15.72 -1.30 -6.81
C PHE A 172 -17.02 -1.94 -6.32
N ARG A 173 -17.63 -2.84 -7.10
CA ARG A 173 -18.81 -3.59 -6.67
C ARG A 173 -18.48 -4.49 -5.48
N TRP A 174 -17.39 -5.25 -5.58
CA TRP A 174 -16.99 -6.20 -4.55
C TRP A 174 -16.64 -5.49 -3.24
N VAL A 175 -15.86 -4.42 -3.29
CA VAL A 175 -15.43 -3.70 -2.08
C VAL A 175 -16.60 -3.01 -1.38
N ASN A 176 -17.55 -2.47 -2.14
CA ASN A 176 -18.75 -1.86 -1.56
C ASN A 176 -19.62 -2.89 -0.85
N ALA A 177 -19.80 -4.07 -1.45
CA ALA A 177 -20.67 -5.13 -0.93
C ALA A 177 -20.07 -5.90 0.26
N ASN A 178 -18.76 -6.08 0.30
CA ASN A 178 -18.16 -7.09 1.19
C ASN A 178 -17.22 -6.54 2.28
N ILE A 179 -16.57 -5.39 2.07
CA ILE A 179 -15.71 -4.81 3.12
C ILE A 179 -16.56 -4.08 4.15
N SER A 180 -16.33 -4.41 5.43
CA SER A 180 -17.06 -3.84 6.56
C SER A 180 -16.84 -2.32 6.69
N ASN A 181 -17.80 -1.62 7.29
CA ASN A 181 -17.64 -0.20 7.57
C ASN A 181 -16.45 0.08 8.49
N ASP A 182 -16.15 -0.84 9.41
CA ASP A 182 -14.98 -0.69 10.28
C ASP A 182 -13.69 -0.65 9.45
N MET A 183 -13.43 -1.65 8.60
CA MET A 183 -12.26 -1.65 7.71
C MET A 183 -12.24 -0.43 6.78
N LYS A 184 -13.39 -0.01 6.24
CA LYS A 184 -13.50 1.20 5.40
C LYS A 184 -13.04 2.47 6.12
N GLN A 185 -13.26 2.57 7.43
CA GLN A 185 -12.90 3.74 8.22
C GLN A 185 -11.49 3.65 8.82
N ASN A 186 -10.93 2.44 8.96
CA ASN A 186 -9.84 2.18 9.88
C ASN A 186 -8.63 1.45 9.29
N LEU A 187 -8.66 1.01 8.04
CA LEU A 187 -7.45 0.53 7.34
C LEU A 187 -6.44 1.66 7.16
N ASP A 188 -5.17 1.40 7.46
CA ASP A 188 -4.10 2.39 7.29
C ASP A 188 -3.76 2.60 5.80
N TYR A 189 -3.82 1.53 5.01
CA TYR A 189 -3.53 1.51 3.58
C TYR A 189 -4.57 0.72 2.81
N VAL A 190 -5.01 1.26 1.68
CA VAL A 190 -5.74 0.52 0.65
C VAL A 190 -5.00 0.69 -0.66
N LEU A 191 -4.54 -0.42 -1.20
CA LEU A 191 -3.66 -0.45 -2.35
C LEU A 191 -4.36 -1.14 -3.53
N VAL A 192 -3.89 -0.85 -4.74
CA VAL A 192 -4.43 -1.40 -5.98
C VAL A 192 -3.36 -2.20 -6.71
N SER A 193 -3.58 -3.49 -6.89
CA SER A 193 -2.84 -4.30 -7.84
C SER A 193 -3.37 -4.09 -9.26
N TYR A 194 -2.45 -3.94 -10.22
CA TYR A 194 -2.80 -3.89 -11.63
C TYR A 194 -1.67 -4.29 -12.56
N TYR A 195 -1.99 -5.21 -13.47
CA TYR A 195 -1.14 -5.62 -14.58
C TYR A 195 -1.85 -5.32 -15.90
N GLU A 196 -1.27 -4.44 -16.72
CA GLU A 196 -1.85 -4.08 -18.03
C GLU A 196 -2.01 -5.29 -18.95
N ASP A 197 -1.12 -6.27 -18.81
CA ASP A 197 -1.09 -7.48 -19.64
C ASP A 197 -2.30 -8.40 -19.36
N ASP A 198 -2.89 -8.31 -18.17
CA ASP A 198 -4.01 -9.17 -17.73
C ASP A 198 -5.37 -8.59 -18.12
N CYS A 199 -5.45 -7.28 -18.36
CA CYS A 199 -6.72 -6.57 -18.57
C CYS A 199 -6.78 -5.87 -19.94
N ASN A 200 -6.55 -6.62 -21.02
CA ASN A 200 -6.66 -6.15 -22.41
C ASN A 200 -5.80 -4.91 -22.74
N ASN A 201 -4.65 -4.73 -22.07
CA ASN A 201 -3.81 -3.52 -22.19
C ASN A 201 -4.54 -2.21 -21.83
N LEU A 202 -5.60 -2.28 -21.02
CA LEU A 202 -6.28 -1.08 -20.55
C LEU A 202 -5.30 -0.20 -19.77
N GLN A 203 -5.37 1.12 -19.95
CA GLN A 203 -4.68 2.08 -19.10
C GLN A 203 -5.74 2.89 -18.35
N PRO A 204 -5.98 2.59 -17.05
CA PRO A 204 -7.02 3.25 -16.29
C PRO A 204 -6.77 4.75 -16.14
N ASN A 205 -7.85 5.53 -16.02
CA ASN A 205 -7.74 6.88 -15.47
C ASN A 205 -7.55 6.77 -13.96
N TRP A 206 -6.29 6.66 -13.53
CA TRP A 206 -5.92 6.46 -12.14
C TRP A 206 -6.43 7.55 -11.21
N GLN A 207 -6.53 8.80 -11.66
CA GLN A 207 -7.08 9.90 -10.84
C GLN A 207 -8.54 9.59 -10.44
N VAL A 208 -9.37 9.20 -11.40
CA VAL A 208 -10.77 8.83 -11.14
C VAL A 208 -10.88 7.59 -10.25
N VAL A 209 -10.00 6.60 -10.46
CA VAL A 209 -9.98 5.38 -9.63
C VAL A 209 -9.66 5.72 -8.18
N PHE A 210 -8.61 6.50 -7.92
CA PHE A 210 -8.22 6.87 -6.56
C PHE A 210 -9.20 7.84 -5.91
N ASP A 211 -9.79 8.79 -6.65
CA ASP A 211 -10.87 9.65 -6.12
C ASP A 211 -12.08 8.82 -5.66
N SER A 212 -12.44 7.79 -6.44
CA SER A 212 -13.52 6.87 -6.08
C SER A 212 -13.17 6.02 -4.85
N LEU A 213 -11.93 5.55 -4.73
CA LEU A 213 -11.46 4.83 -3.55
C LEU A 213 -11.43 5.72 -2.31
N HIS A 214 -11.07 6.99 -2.42
CA HIS A 214 -11.06 7.92 -1.29
C HIS A 214 -12.46 8.16 -0.70
N VAL A 215 -13.51 8.11 -1.52
CA VAL A 215 -14.89 8.15 -1.02
C VAL A 215 -15.22 6.91 -0.17
N ILE A 216 -14.71 5.74 -0.55
CA ILE A 216 -14.98 4.48 0.16
C ILE A 216 -14.09 4.35 1.42
N PHE A 217 -12.85 4.83 1.33
CA PHE A 217 -11.81 4.73 2.35
C PHE A 217 -11.24 6.12 2.69
N PRO A 218 -12.01 6.99 3.37
CA PRO A 218 -11.65 8.40 3.56
C PRO A 218 -10.39 8.61 4.42
N ASN A 219 -10.03 7.63 5.25
CA ASN A 219 -8.92 7.73 6.19
C ASN A 219 -7.68 6.95 5.75
N SER A 220 -7.79 6.05 4.78
CA SER A 220 -6.67 5.21 4.33
C SER A 220 -5.72 5.98 3.43
N ASN A 221 -4.44 5.64 3.50
CA ASN A 221 -3.49 6.00 2.46
C ASN A 221 -3.75 5.14 1.22
N LEU A 222 -3.76 5.76 0.04
CA LEU A 222 -4.12 5.12 -1.22
C LEU A 222 -2.91 5.01 -2.15
N GLY A 223 -2.76 3.89 -2.83
CA GLY A 223 -1.65 3.69 -3.75
C GLY A 223 -1.78 2.48 -4.65
N ILE A 224 -0.79 2.29 -5.51
CA ILE A 224 -0.58 1.08 -6.30
C ILE A 224 0.15 0.08 -5.41
N GLY A 225 -0.47 -1.07 -5.17
CA GLY A 225 0.04 -2.18 -4.35
C GLY A 225 0.84 -3.21 -5.13
N GLU A 226 0.62 -3.28 -6.44
CA GLU A 226 1.40 -4.07 -7.37
C GLU A 226 1.35 -3.44 -8.77
N CYS A 227 2.48 -3.44 -9.45
CA CYS A 227 2.57 -3.17 -10.88
C CYS A 227 3.79 -3.90 -11.46
N GLY A 228 3.69 -4.30 -12.72
CA GLY A 228 4.77 -5.04 -13.38
C GLY A 228 4.40 -5.48 -14.78
N THR A 229 5.35 -6.12 -15.45
CA THR A 229 5.11 -6.85 -16.70
C THR A 229 6.18 -7.94 -16.87
N THR A 230 5.79 -9.06 -17.46
CA THR A 230 6.74 -10.09 -17.91
C THR A 230 7.38 -9.75 -19.26
N ASN A 231 6.80 -8.79 -20.01
CA ASN A 231 7.35 -8.31 -21.26
C ASN A 231 8.60 -7.47 -21.01
N THR A 232 9.77 -8.07 -21.24
CA THR A 232 11.08 -7.48 -20.94
C THR A 232 11.32 -6.15 -21.62
N VAL A 233 10.77 -5.94 -22.83
CA VAL A 233 10.95 -4.71 -23.61
C VAL A 233 10.13 -3.54 -23.04
N ARG A 234 9.06 -3.82 -22.30
CA ARG A 234 8.14 -2.79 -21.75
C ARG A 234 8.45 -2.40 -20.30
N LYS A 235 9.38 -3.08 -19.63
CA LYS A 235 9.66 -2.85 -18.20
C LYS A 235 10.05 -1.41 -17.89
N GLU A 236 10.97 -0.83 -18.66
CA GLU A 236 11.38 0.57 -18.48
C GLU A 236 10.24 1.55 -18.70
N GLU A 237 9.41 1.32 -19.72
CA GLU A 237 8.23 2.11 -20.01
C GLU A 237 7.25 2.09 -18.82
N TYR A 238 6.98 0.90 -18.27
CA TYR A 238 6.04 0.73 -17.15
C TYR A 238 6.58 1.37 -15.87
N ILE A 239 7.85 1.14 -15.52
CA ILE A 239 8.48 1.79 -14.36
C ILE A 239 8.32 3.31 -14.45
N ASN A 240 8.63 3.90 -15.61
CA ASN A 240 8.46 5.33 -15.81
C ASN A 240 7.00 5.77 -15.70
N ARG A 241 6.05 5.02 -16.27
CA ARG A 241 4.63 5.36 -16.23
C ARG A 241 4.08 5.37 -14.81
N TYR A 242 4.32 4.30 -14.05
CA TYR A 242 3.74 4.14 -12.72
C TYR A 242 4.40 5.05 -11.68
N TYR A 243 5.73 5.02 -11.54
CA TYR A 243 6.42 5.76 -10.48
C TYR A 243 6.39 7.28 -10.67
N ARG A 244 6.03 7.77 -11.86
CA ARG A 244 5.91 9.19 -12.17
C ARG A 244 4.47 9.67 -12.26
N MET A 245 3.48 8.84 -11.89
CA MET A 245 2.09 9.28 -11.82
C MET A 245 1.93 10.47 -10.88
N ASN A 246 1.20 11.48 -11.34
CA ASN A 246 0.82 12.64 -10.56
C ASN A 246 -0.68 12.58 -10.27
N ILE A 247 -1.04 12.03 -9.12
CA ILE A 247 -2.41 11.91 -8.64
C ILE A 247 -2.57 12.85 -7.46
N THR A 248 -3.64 13.64 -7.49
CA THR A 248 -3.92 14.71 -6.52
C THR A 248 -4.97 14.31 -5.48
N THR A 249 -5.48 13.08 -5.56
CA THR A 249 -6.42 12.52 -4.58
C THR A 249 -5.84 12.64 -3.16
N PRO A 250 -6.61 13.10 -2.16
CA PRO A 250 -6.15 13.14 -0.78
C PRO A 250 -5.68 11.76 -0.31
N ARG A 251 -4.61 11.73 0.48
CA ARG A 251 -3.95 10.52 1.00
C ARG A 251 -3.37 9.59 -0.07
N TYR A 252 -3.30 10.03 -1.33
CA TYR A 252 -2.54 9.29 -2.33
C TYR A 252 -1.04 9.36 -2.04
N ILE A 253 -0.42 8.20 -1.86
CA ILE A 253 0.99 8.05 -1.48
C ILE A 253 1.85 7.52 -2.62
N GLY A 254 1.27 7.20 -3.78
CA GLY A 254 1.97 6.48 -4.83
C GLY A 254 1.90 4.98 -4.60
N GLY A 255 2.74 4.43 -3.72
CA GLY A 255 2.76 3.00 -3.39
C GLY A 255 3.56 2.18 -4.39
N TYR A 256 3.32 2.33 -5.70
CA TYR A 256 4.09 1.82 -6.85
C TYR A 256 4.89 0.51 -6.66
N PHE A 257 4.37 -0.54 -6.02
CA PHE A 257 5.23 -1.72 -5.77
C PHE A 257 5.57 -2.47 -7.07
N TRP A 258 6.80 -2.30 -7.57
CA TRP A 258 7.29 -3.05 -8.72
C TRP A 258 7.47 -4.52 -8.34
N TRP A 259 6.63 -5.38 -8.92
CA TRP A 259 6.54 -6.80 -8.54
C TRP A 259 7.88 -7.55 -8.70
N TYR A 260 8.59 -7.30 -9.79
CA TYR A 260 9.77 -8.06 -10.20
C TYR A 260 11.10 -7.45 -9.71
N TYR A 261 11.10 -6.65 -8.63
CA TYR A 261 12.29 -5.89 -8.23
C TYR A 261 13.51 -6.78 -7.97
N ARG A 262 13.31 -7.95 -7.33
CA ARG A 262 14.40 -8.91 -7.10
C ARG A 262 15.05 -9.38 -8.40
N GLN A 263 14.27 -9.68 -9.44
CA GLN A 263 14.75 -10.17 -10.73
C GLN A 263 15.38 -9.05 -11.56
N ASP A 264 14.77 -7.87 -11.51
CA ASP A 264 15.05 -6.77 -12.42
C ASP A 264 16.12 -5.82 -11.91
N CYS A 265 16.27 -5.69 -10.59
CA CYS A 265 17.07 -4.65 -9.98
C CYS A 265 18.18 -5.19 -9.05
N VAL A 266 18.24 -6.52 -8.82
CA VAL A 266 19.24 -7.13 -7.92
C VAL A 266 20.19 -8.07 -8.70
N PRO A 267 21.53 -7.90 -8.59
CA PRO A 267 22.24 -6.83 -7.88
C PRO A 267 22.21 -5.51 -8.66
N TRP A 268 22.13 -4.38 -7.93
CA TRP A 268 21.95 -3.05 -8.51
C TRP A 268 23.08 -2.61 -9.46
N THR A 269 24.29 -3.14 -9.25
CA THR A 269 25.48 -2.77 -10.04
C THR A 269 25.47 -3.34 -11.47
N THR A 270 24.74 -4.42 -11.72
CA THR A 270 24.72 -5.07 -13.05
C THR A 270 23.35 -5.09 -13.69
N LYS A 271 22.31 -4.69 -12.95
CA LYS A 271 20.93 -4.71 -13.39
C LYS A 271 20.46 -3.31 -13.81
N PRO A 272 20.32 -3.03 -15.12
CA PRO A 272 20.05 -1.67 -15.60
C PRO A 272 18.71 -1.09 -15.14
N LEU A 273 17.69 -1.95 -14.90
CA LEU A 273 16.38 -1.48 -14.44
C LEU A 273 16.42 -0.88 -13.02
N TRP A 274 17.45 -1.20 -12.22
CA TRP A 274 17.65 -0.50 -10.94
C TRP A 274 17.86 1.00 -11.16
N GLY A 275 18.71 1.37 -12.13
CA GLY A 275 18.98 2.77 -12.48
C GLY A 275 17.77 3.48 -13.09
N VAL A 276 16.98 2.77 -13.89
CA VAL A 276 15.70 3.28 -14.44
C VAL A 276 14.72 3.59 -13.32
N LEU A 277 14.55 2.67 -12.36
CA LEU A 277 13.69 2.86 -11.21
C LEU A 277 14.13 4.04 -10.34
N GLU A 278 15.42 4.11 -10.02
CA GLU A 278 16.00 5.22 -9.26
C GLU A 278 15.78 6.57 -9.96
N TYR A 279 15.96 6.63 -11.29
CA TYR A 279 15.68 7.84 -12.06
C TYR A 279 14.20 8.22 -12.00
N ALA A 280 13.29 7.27 -12.19
CA ALA A 280 11.84 7.52 -12.16
C ALA A 280 11.39 8.06 -10.79
N ILE A 281 11.89 7.46 -9.70
CA ILE A 281 11.64 7.91 -8.32
C ILE A 281 12.11 9.36 -8.14
N ARG A 282 13.34 9.68 -8.53
CA ARG A 282 13.89 11.04 -8.40
C ARG A 282 13.15 12.07 -9.24
N ALA A 283 12.77 11.71 -10.46
CA ALA A 283 12.03 12.58 -11.36
C ALA A 283 10.61 12.88 -10.86
N SER A 284 9.99 11.94 -10.13
CA SER A 284 8.64 12.12 -9.56
C SER A 284 8.57 13.24 -8.49
N VAL A 285 9.70 13.55 -7.85
CA VAL A 285 9.82 14.58 -6.81
C VAL A 285 9.94 15.98 -7.43
N LEU A 286 10.74 16.11 -8.49
CA LEU A 286 10.93 17.37 -9.21
C LEU A 286 9.67 17.91 -9.89
N MET A 287 8.67 17.05 -10.15
CA MET A 287 7.38 17.48 -10.70
C MET A 287 6.40 18.01 -9.64
N ASN A 288 6.67 17.76 -8.36
CA ASN A 288 5.80 18.15 -7.24
C ASN A 288 6.38 19.32 -6.41
N ASP A 289 7.68 19.62 -6.54
CA ASP A 289 8.38 20.65 -5.76
C ASP A 289 8.32 22.05 -6.38
N ASN A 290 7.12 22.60 -6.53
CA ASN A 290 6.93 24.06 -6.50
C ASN A 290 6.85 24.60 -5.05
N TYR A 291 7.18 23.78 -4.03
CA TYR A 291 7.29 24.20 -2.64
C TYR A 291 8.56 23.63 -2.01
N ASN A 292 9.23 24.47 -1.22
CA ASN A 292 10.62 24.34 -0.76
C ASN A 292 10.96 23.03 -0.06
N ASN A 293 12.04 22.39 -0.51
CA ASN A 293 12.66 21.23 0.11
C ASN A 293 13.48 21.60 1.36
N GLU A 294 12.97 21.26 2.54
CA GLU A 294 13.83 20.90 3.68
C GLU A 294 13.84 19.38 3.84
N LEU A 295 15.04 18.83 3.66
CA LEU A 295 15.37 17.42 3.86
C LEU A 295 15.36 17.12 5.36
N ILE A 296 14.27 16.54 5.87
CA ILE A 296 14.28 15.98 7.23
C ILE A 296 14.84 14.56 7.16
N ARG A 297 16.03 14.38 7.74
CA ARG A 297 16.52 13.07 8.18
C ARG A 297 15.60 12.61 9.29
N ASP A 298 14.89 11.51 9.10
CA ASP A 298 14.13 10.90 10.19
C ASP A 298 15.10 10.37 11.24
N GLY A 299 15.00 10.97 12.42
CA GLY A 299 15.71 10.63 13.64
C GLY A 299 15.19 11.56 14.72
N ASP A 300 13.91 11.37 15.07
CA ASP A 300 13.27 11.73 16.34
C ASP A 300 11.76 11.41 16.24
N TYR A 301 11.38 10.25 16.76
CA TYR A 301 10.08 9.98 17.40
C TYR A 301 10.32 9.01 18.56
#